data_AF-A0A1F1E1X0-F1
#
_entry.id   AF-A0A1F1E1X0-F1
#
_cell.length_a   1.000
_cell.length_b   1.000
_cell.length_c   1.000
_cell.angle_alpha   90.00
_cell.angle_beta   90.00
_cell.angle_gamma   90.00
#
_symmetry.space_group_name_H-M   'P 1'
#
loop_
_entity.id
_entity.type
_entity.pdbx_description
1 polymer ?
#
loop_
_entity_poly.entity_id
_entity_poly.type
_entity_poly.pdbx_seq_one_letter_code
_entity_poly.pdbx_strand_id
1 'polypeptide(L)'
;MDEKDDESHYPPELAEAKEVVRCGYMNPCEIQTFPIAGCEAFIYIRRRRWKEKGGRESFFNTYKYTIEGIKCTPKFGAFLKEIGRGEADKHW
;
A
#
# COMPACT_ATOMS: atom_id res chain seq x y z
N MET A 1 8.28 -5.92 -19.71
CA MET A 1 8.25 -4.62 -19.00
C MET A 1 9.48 -4.63 -18.12
N ASP A 2 10.61 -4.20 -18.66
CA ASP A 2 11.83 -4.06 -17.89
C ASP A 2 11.62 -2.88 -16.93
N GLU A 3 11.39 -3.18 -15.65
CA GLU A 3 11.36 -2.16 -14.61
C GLU A 3 12.71 -1.43 -14.66
N LYS A 4 12.72 -0.15 -15.04
CA LYS A 4 13.91 0.69 -14.93
C LYS A 4 14.28 0.81 -13.45
N ASP A 5 15.56 0.59 -13.15
CA ASP A 5 16.09 0.82 -11.82
C ASP A 5 16.20 2.33 -11.58
N ASP A 6 15.11 2.94 -11.13
CA ASP A 6 15.11 4.32 -10.66
C ASP A 6 15.60 4.34 -9.20
N GLU A 7 16.75 4.96 -8.95
CA GLU A 7 17.37 5.07 -7.61
C GLU A 7 16.48 5.80 -6.60
N SER A 8 15.55 6.63 -7.06
CA SER A 8 14.58 7.35 -6.22
C SER A 8 13.64 6.43 -5.44
N HIS A 9 13.52 5.16 -5.84
CA HIS A 9 12.68 4.18 -5.16
C HIS A 9 13.40 3.41 -4.05
N TYR A 10 14.69 3.66 -3.84
CA TYR A 10 15.43 2.98 -2.80
C TYR A 10 15.01 3.45 -1.40
N PRO A 11 14.99 2.54 -0.41
CA PRO A 11 14.79 2.92 0.97
C PRO A 11 15.86 3.92 1.41
N PRO A 12 15.51 4.93 2.21
CA PRO A 12 16.47 5.92 2.69
C PRO A 12 17.64 5.27 3.46
N GLU A 13 17.41 4.11 4.09
CA GLU A 13 18.44 3.33 4.78
C GLU A 13 19.52 2.79 3.83
N LEU A 14 19.23 2.70 2.53
CA LEU A 14 20.15 2.25 1.49
C LEU A 14 20.73 3.39 0.66
N ALA A 15 20.50 4.66 1.03
CA ALA A 15 21.01 5.81 0.28
C ALA A 15 22.54 5.87 0.24
N GLU A 16 23.22 5.37 1.28
CA GLU A 16 24.69 5.32 1.38
C GLU A 16 25.29 3.98 0.90
N ALA A 17 24.46 3.01 0.52
CA ALA A 17 24.93 1.69 0.10
C ALA A 17 25.66 1.78 -1.25
N LYS A 18 26.79 1.09 -1.38
CA LYS A 18 27.61 1.15 -2.61
C LYS A 18 26.91 0.55 -3.82
N GLU A 19 26.15 -0.52 -3.60
CA GLU A 19 25.42 -1.20 -4.65
C GLU A 19 24.16 -1.86 -4.06
N VAL A 20 23.00 -1.49 -4.59
CA VAL A 20 21.70 -1.99 -4.14
C VAL A 20 21.18 -3.04 -5.11
N VAL A 21 20.75 -4.18 -4.58
CA VAL A 21 20.19 -5.29 -5.36
C VAL A 21 18.74 -5.56 -5.00
N ARG A 22 17.97 -5.98 -6.00
CA ARG A 22 16.57 -6.40 -5.83
C ARG A 22 16.50 -7.72 -5.07
N CYS A 23 15.81 -7.74 -3.94
CA CYS A 23 15.63 -8.91 -3.08
C CYS A 23 14.19 -9.45 -3.15
N GLY A 24 13.59 -9.45 -4.35
CA GLY A 24 12.23 -9.93 -4.57
C GLY A 24 11.14 -9.00 -4.03
N TYR A 25 10.05 -9.57 -3.51
CA TYR A 25 8.92 -8.83 -2.95
C TYR A 25 8.51 -9.42 -1.59
N MET A 26 7.80 -8.63 -0.79
CA MET A 26 7.09 -9.10 0.40
C MET A 26 5.83 -9.89 0.01
N ASN A 27 5.21 -10.52 1.00
CA ASN A 27 3.92 -11.16 0.83
C ASN A 27 2.89 -10.15 0.28
N PRO A 28 2.05 -10.56 -0.69
CA PRO A 28 1.02 -9.70 -1.23
C PRO A 28 -0.02 -9.36 -0.17
N CYS A 29 -0.57 -8.15 -0.26
CA CYS A 29 -1.78 -7.75 0.44
C CYS A 29 -2.87 -7.61 -0.62
N GLU A 30 -3.99 -8.28 -0.38
CA GLU A 30 -5.19 -8.18 -1.21
C GLU A 30 -6.17 -7.20 -0.56
N ILE A 31 -6.65 -6.25 -1.36
CA ILE A 31 -7.60 -5.23 -0.93
C ILE A 31 -8.76 -5.23 -1.91
N GLN A 32 -9.97 -5.49 -1.42
CA GLN A 32 -11.18 -5.30 -2.21
C GLN A 32 -11.47 -3.81 -2.38
N THR A 33 -11.72 -3.37 -3.61
CA THR A 33 -12.08 -1.98 -3.92
C THR A 33 -13.50 -1.89 -4.47
N PHE A 34 -13.97 -0.68 -4.74
CA PHE A 34 -15.26 -0.45 -5.38
C PHE A 34 -15.32 -1.21 -6.72
N PRO A 35 -16.48 -1.82 -7.05
CA PRO A 35 -16.64 -2.54 -8.31
C PRO A 35 -16.27 -1.69 -9.51
N ILE A 36 -15.44 -2.23 -10.40
CA ILE A 36 -15.09 -1.58 -11.66
C ILE A 36 -15.97 -2.20 -12.73
N ALA A 37 -16.78 -1.39 -13.41
CA ALA A 37 -17.74 -1.83 -14.42
C ALA A 37 -18.72 -2.91 -13.93
N GLY A 38 -19.11 -2.85 -12.64
CA GLY A 38 -20.05 -3.81 -12.04
C GLY A 38 -19.45 -5.18 -11.71
N CYS A 39 -18.15 -5.37 -11.89
CA CYS A 39 -17.42 -6.57 -11.47
C CYS A 39 -16.67 -6.32 -10.16
N GLU A 40 -16.55 -7.36 -9.33
CA GLU A 40 -15.69 -7.30 -8.16
C GLU A 40 -14.25 -6.97 -8.57
N ALA A 41 -13.66 -5.99 -7.89
CA ALA A 41 -12.32 -5.52 -8.17
C ALA A 41 -11.44 -5.72 -6.94
N PHE A 42 -10.30 -6.36 -7.16
CA PHE A 42 -9.30 -6.65 -6.14
C PHE A 42 -7.96 -6.02 -6.53
N ILE A 43 -7.36 -5.31 -5.59
CA ILE A 43 -6.04 -4.72 -5.73
C ILE A 43 -5.05 -5.61 -4.99
N TYR A 44 -4.11 -6.19 -5.74
CA TYR A 44 -2.99 -6.96 -5.19
C TYR A 44 -1.77 -6.06 -5.06
N ILE A 45 -1.46 -5.64 -3.84
CA ILE A 45 -0.31 -4.80 -3.55
C ILE A 45 0.84 -5.69 -3.09
N ARG A 46 2.00 -5.56 -3.74
CA ARG A 46 3.25 -6.19 -3.31
C ARG A 46 4.29 -5.12 -3.04
N ARG A 47 4.97 -5.20 -1.90
CA ARG A 47 6.06 -4.27 -1.59
C ARG A 47 7.39 -4.85 -2.08
N ARG A 48 8.15 -4.07 -2.84
CA ARG A 48 9.50 -4.41 -3.29
C ARG A 48 10.45 -4.50 -2.09
N ARG A 49 11.34 -5.50 -2.09
CA ARG A 49 12.43 -5.64 -1.13
C ARG A 49 13.77 -5.33 -1.80
N TRP A 50 14.61 -4.64 -1.08
CA TRP A 50 15.94 -4.21 -1.49
C TRP A 50 16.98 -4.70 -0.49
N LYS A 51 18.24 -4.72 -0.90
CA LYS A 51 19.34 -5.20 -0.08
C LYS A 51 20.64 -4.65 -0.61
N GLU A 52 21.60 -4.36 0.27
CA GLU A 52 22.97 -4.06 -0.16
C GLU A 52 23.66 -5.33 -0.68
N LYS A 53 24.41 -5.23 -1.77
CA LYS A 53 25.14 -6.34 -2.34
C LYS A 53 26.15 -6.91 -1.33
N GLY A 54 25.99 -8.18 -0.98
CA GLY A 54 26.82 -8.86 0.02
C GLY A 54 26.33 -8.70 1.47
N GLY A 55 25.36 -7.80 1.73
CA GLY A 55 24.68 -7.71 3.02
C GLY A 55 23.89 -8.99 3.35
N ARG A 56 23.27 -9.05 4.52
CA ARG A 56 22.26 -10.09 4.84
C ARG A 56 20.87 -9.51 5.09
N GLU A 57 20.83 -8.25 5.49
CA GLU A 57 19.60 -7.54 5.82
C GLU A 57 18.82 -7.15 4.57
N SER A 58 17.51 -7.04 4.72
CA SER A 58 16.62 -6.63 3.65
C SER A 58 15.80 -5.43 4.07
N PHE A 59 15.73 -4.45 3.19
CA PHE A 59 15.09 -3.16 3.40
C PHE A 59 13.87 -3.03 2.49
N PHE A 60 12.94 -2.17 2.90
CA PHE A 60 11.71 -1.90 2.16
C PHE A 60 11.20 -0.50 2.55
N ASN A 61 10.52 0.17 1.62
CA ASN A 61 10.00 1.51 1.89
C ASN A 61 8.84 1.48 2.88
N THR A 62 8.87 2.37 3.86
CA THR A 62 7.76 2.63 4.77
C THR A 62 7.12 3.95 4.39
N TYR A 63 5.81 3.93 4.15
CA TYR A 63 5.03 5.09 3.73
C TYR A 63 4.10 5.51 4.87
N LYS A 64 4.18 6.77 5.29
CA LYS A 64 3.23 7.35 6.25
C LYS A 64 2.06 7.95 5.47
N TYR A 65 0.94 7.23 5.44
CA TYR A 65 -0.28 7.67 4.75
C TYR A 65 -1.18 8.56 5.60
N THR A 66 -0.85 8.76 6.88
CA THR A 66 -1.58 9.64 7.76
C THR A 66 -1.09 11.08 7.60
N ILE A 67 -1.87 11.89 6.89
CA ILE A 67 -1.71 13.34 6.91
C ILE A 67 -2.09 13.83 8.31
N GLU A 68 -1.20 14.60 8.93
CA GLU A 68 -1.41 15.17 10.26
C GLU A 68 -2.65 16.06 10.25
N GLY A 69 -3.69 15.68 11.00
CA GLY A 69 -4.99 16.37 11.04
C GLY A 69 -6.15 15.62 10.38
N ILE A 70 -5.90 14.62 9.52
CA ILE A 70 -6.95 13.73 9.03
C ILE A 70 -7.18 12.63 10.07
N LYS A 71 -7.88 12.97 11.15
CA LYS A 71 -8.49 11.96 12.01
C LYS A 71 -9.82 11.60 11.36
N CYS A 72 -10.03 10.32 11.06
CA CYS A 72 -11.36 9.82 10.75
C CYS A 72 -12.20 10.06 12.00
N THR A 73 -12.84 11.23 12.09
CA THR A 73 -13.62 11.58 13.28
C THR A 73 -14.76 10.57 13.39
N PRO A 74 -15.22 10.22 14.59
CA PRO A 74 -16.37 9.32 14.74
C PRO A 74 -17.58 9.79 13.92
N LYS A 75 -17.74 11.11 13.75
CA LYS A 75 -18.76 11.72 12.88
C LYS A 75 -18.52 11.45 11.40
N PHE A 76 -17.28 11.56 10.91
CA PHE A 76 -16.95 11.23 9.52
C PHE A 76 -17.13 9.74 9.23
N GLY A 77 -16.75 8.87 10.18
CA GLY A 77 -17.02 7.43 10.09
C GLY A 77 -18.52 7.12 10.11
N ALA A 78 -19.32 7.83 10.93
CA ALA A 78 -20.77 7.69 10.95
C ALA A 78 -21.42 8.17 9.64
N PHE A 79 -20.96 9.29 9.10
CA PHE A 79 -21.39 9.81 7.79
C PHE A 79 -21.14 8.82 6.65
N LEU A 80 -19.94 8.22 6.60
CA LEU A 80 -19.62 7.20 5.58
C LEU A 80 -20.48 5.94 5.73
N LYS A 81 -20.80 5.54 6.97
CA LYS A 81 -21.72 4.42 7.23
C LYS A 81 -23.16 4.72 6.82
N GLU A 82 -23.61 5.95 7.00
CA GLU A 82 -24.95 6.39 6.60
C GLU A 82 -25.11 6.36 5.07
N ILE A 83 -24.11 6.81 4.32
CA ILE A 83 -24.10 6.73 2.85
C ILE A 83 -23.98 5.29 2.36
N GLY A 84 -23.23 4.43 3.05
CA GLY A 84 -23.07 3.02 2.71
C GLY A 84 -24.29 2.13 2.99
N ARG A 85 -25.26 2.61 3.78
CA ARG A 85 -26.54 1.93 4.02
C ARG A 85 -27.49 2.16 2.84
N GLY A 86 -27.38 1.32 1.81
CA GLY A 86 -28.44 1.19 0.81
C GLY A 86 -29.77 0.71 1.42
N GLU A 87 -30.86 0.79 0.66
CA GLU A 87 -32.23 0.40 1.10
C GLU A 87 -32.36 -1.04 1.64
N ALA A 88 -31.37 -1.90 1.38
CA ALA A 88 -31.33 -3.28 1.84
C ALA A 88 -31.23 -3.43 3.38
N ASP A 89 -30.74 -2.42 4.10
CA ASP A 89 -30.51 -2.50 5.56
C ASP A 89 -31.70 -1.95 6.39
N LYS A 90 -32.84 -1.65 5.76
CA LYS A 90 -34.07 -1.14 6.41
C LYS A 90 -35.03 -2.24 6.91
N HIS A 91 -34.66 -3.52 6.74
CA HIS A 91 -35.50 -4.68 7.06
C HIS A 91 -34.81 -5.61 8.06
N TRP A 92 -34.51 -5.07 9.25
CA TRP A 92 -34.40 -5.80 10.52
C TRP A 92 -34.57 -4.77 11.65
#